data_AF-A0A2U2ZUJ0-F1
#
_entry.id   AF-A0A2U2ZUJ0-F1
#
_cell.length_a   1.000
_cell.length_b   1.000
_cell.length_c   1.000
_cell.angle_alpha   90.00
_cell.angle_beta   90.00
_cell.angle_gamma   90.00
#
_symmetry.space_group_name_H-M   'P 1'
#
loop_
_entity.id
_entity.type
_entity.pdbx_description
1 polymer ?
#
loop_
_entity_poly.entity_id
_entity_poly.type
_entity_poly.pdbx_seq_one_letter_code
_entity_poly.pdbx_strand_id
1 'polypeptide(L)'
;MSGTSGSVAAATPDDEYEILCDDAGSFLRRYSTEDGATVVTDTTLDGATPYVPTGTVVRCDAEQAPAPNPQIDSTIQRQTGAGNITIPAGARSVTLVVYAGSPTVAIGGGTAVTVAAGTSLTWGVDRGGDAGESLQDAFVFTGVAGSDFLVTSTREI
;
A
#
# COMPACT_ATOMS: atom_id res chain seq x y z
N MET A 1 49.63 -21.07 15.58
CA MET A 1 48.24 -21.45 15.88
C MET A 1 47.35 -20.29 15.49
N SER A 2 46.43 -20.51 14.55
CA SER A 2 45.49 -19.52 14.04
C SER A 2 44.30 -19.45 14.99
N GLY A 3 44.06 -18.29 15.59
CA GLY A 3 42.85 -18.01 16.36
C GLY A 3 41.90 -17.21 15.49
N THR A 4 40.75 -17.81 15.15
CA THR A 4 39.63 -17.16 14.47
C THR A 4 39.11 -16.00 15.32
N SER A 5 39.16 -14.78 14.78
CA SER A 5 38.33 -13.67 15.24
C SER A 5 36.89 -13.95 14.85
N GLY A 6 36.17 -14.72 15.66
CA GLY A 6 34.73 -14.83 15.57
C GLY A 6 34.10 -13.48 15.90
N SER A 7 33.20 -13.02 15.05
CA SER A 7 32.33 -11.89 15.36
C SER A 7 31.47 -12.29 16.56
N VAL A 8 31.78 -11.76 17.74
CA VAL A 8 30.84 -11.79 18.86
C VAL A 8 29.82 -10.68 18.59
N ALA A 9 28.62 -11.05 18.15
CA ALA A 9 27.48 -10.18 18.40
C ALA A 9 27.34 -10.15 19.92
N ALA A 10 27.65 -9.01 20.55
CA ALA A 10 27.22 -8.81 21.93
C ALA A 10 25.70 -9.00 21.97
N ALA A 11 25.17 -9.63 23.01
CA ALA A 11 23.74 -9.66 23.27
C ALA A 11 23.29 -8.23 23.54
N THR A 12 23.02 -7.46 22.49
CA THR A 12 22.29 -6.19 22.60
C THR A 12 20.81 -6.55 22.70
N PRO A 13 20.06 -5.93 23.63
CA PRO A 13 18.62 -6.13 23.69
C PRO A 13 17.98 -5.87 22.32
N ASP A 14 17.11 -6.77 21.89
CA ASP A 14 16.27 -6.54 20.73
C ASP A 14 15.10 -5.65 21.16
N ASP A 15 15.07 -4.43 20.62
CA ASP A 15 14.09 -3.41 20.95
C ASP A 15 13.03 -3.32 19.84
N GLU A 16 11.81 -3.77 20.12
CA GLU A 16 10.65 -3.62 19.24
C GLU A 16 9.71 -2.54 19.78
N TYR A 17 9.21 -1.68 18.89
CA TYR A 17 8.34 -0.57 19.23
C TYR A 17 6.96 -0.77 18.61
N GLU A 18 5.93 -0.57 19.43
CA GLU A 18 4.54 -0.68 19.02
C GLU A 18 3.73 0.53 19.51
N ILE A 19 2.91 1.09 18.62
CA ILE A 19 1.92 2.09 19.00
C ILE A 19 0.69 1.35 19.50
N LEU A 20 0.33 1.62 20.76
CA LEU A 20 -0.81 1.01 21.44
C LEU A 20 -1.76 2.10 21.94
N CYS A 21 -2.99 1.71 22.25
CA CYS A 21 -4.02 2.58 22.78
C CYS A 21 -4.61 2.01 24.07
N ASP A 22 -5.06 2.89 24.94
CA ASP A 22 -5.93 2.59 26.09
C ASP A 22 -7.04 3.65 26.20
N ASP A 23 -7.78 3.65 27.31
CA ASP A 23 -8.88 4.58 27.58
C ASP A 23 -8.46 6.07 27.61
N ALA A 24 -7.16 6.37 27.79
CA ALA A 24 -6.62 7.74 27.85
C ALA A 24 -5.99 8.20 26.52
N GLY A 25 -5.70 7.27 25.60
CA GLY A 25 -5.22 7.58 24.25
C GLY A 25 -4.10 6.67 23.77
N SER A 26 -3.35 7.13 22.78
CA SER A 26 -2.23 6.39 22.20
C SER A 26 -0.91 6.64 22.93
N PHE A 27 -0.08 5.61 22.98
CA PHE A 27 1.24 5.63 23.60
C PHE A 27 2.20 4.68 22.86
N LEU A 28 3.49 4.81 23.14
CA LEU A 28 4.53 3.98 22.56
C LEU A 28 4.98 2.95 23.60
N ARG A 29 4.86 1.67 23.26
CA ARG A 29 5.40 0.56 24.05
C ARG A 29 6.68 0.05 23.40
N ARG A 30 7.74 -0.05 24.19
CA ARG A 30 8.97 -0.74 23.81
C ARG A 30 9.05 -2.09 24.51
N TYR A 31 9.23 -3.14 23.73
CA TYR A 31 9.60 -4.48 24.20
C TYR A 31 11.10 -4.65 24.02
N SER A 32 11.82 -4.85 25.11
CA SER A 32 13.26 -5.10 25.09
C SER A 32 13.51 -6.54 25.50
N THR A 33 14.06 -7.36 24.59
CA THR A 33 14.30 -8.78 24.86
C THR A 33 15.80 -9.06 24.98
N GLU A 34 16.22 -9.60 26.13
CA GLU A 34 17.60 -10.00 26.42
C GLU A 34 17.59 -11.31 27.21
N ASP A 35 18.41 -12.29 26.81
CA ASP A 35 18.52 -13.62 27.46
C ASP A 35 17.17 -14.33 27.71
N GLY A 36 16.19 -14.11 26.83
CA GLY A 36 14.85 -14.70 26.93
C GLY A 36 13.91 -14.01 27.94
N ALA A 37 14.35 -12.91 28.56
CA ALA A 37 13.50 -12.03 29.35
C ALA A 37 13.04 -10.83 28.51
N THR A 38 11.75 -10.49 28.58
CA THR A 38 11.19 -9.30 27.92
C THR A 38 10.83 -8.25 28.97
N VAL A 39 11.39 -7.05 28.81
CA VAL A 39 11.07 -5.86 29.62
C VAL A 39 10.21 -4.92 28.78
N VAL A 40 9.16 -4.39 29.40
CA VAL A 40 8.24 -3.44 28.77
C VAL A 40 8.49 -2.05 29.34
N THR A 41 8.62 -1.06 28.46
CA THR A 41 8.66 0.37 28.83
C THR A 41 7.60 1.13 28.06
N ASP A 42 6.75 1.86 28.77
CA ASP A 42 5.68 2.67 28.19
C ASP A 42 6.05 4.15 28.25
N THR A 43 5.93 4.82 27.12
CA THR A 43 6.19 6.26 26.97
C THR A 43 5.08 6.90 26.15
N THR A 44 4.96 8.22 26.22
CA THR A 44 4.14 8.94 25.24
C THR A 44 4.75 8.77 23.85
N LEU A 45 4.05 9.21 22.80
CA LEU A 45 4.54 9.07 21.42
C LEU A 45 5.87 9.81 21.13
N ASP A 46 6.36 10.63 22.07
CA ASP A 46 7.69 11.24 22.01
C ASP A 46 8.84 10.25 22.33
N GLY A 47 8.53 9.04 22.81
CA GLY A 47 9.50 8.01 23.16
C GLY A 47 10.32 8.27 24.42
N ALA A 48 9.99 9.31 25.20
CA ALA A 48 10.79 9.74 26.34
C ALA A 48 9.96 9.98 27.61
N THR A 49 8.79 10.61 27.49
CA THR A 49 7.93 10.92 28.63
C THR A 49 7.26 9.64 29.11
N PRO A 50 7.38 9.22 30.39
CA PRO A 50 6.75 8.00 30.88
C PRO A 50 5.23 8.00 30.70
N TYR A 51 4.67 6.86 30.31
CA TYR A 51 3.22 6.66 30.19
C TYR A 51 2.77 5.53 31.12
N VAL A 52 1.64 5.73 31.79
CA VAL A 52 1.03 4.69 32.64
C VAL A 52 -0.33 4.37 32.03
N PRO A 53 -0.52 3.17 31.46
CA PRO A 53 -1.81 2.77 30.95
C PRO A 53 -2.88 2.80 32.04
N THR A 54 -4.03 3.39 31.74
CA THR A 54 -5.17 3.57 32.66
C THR A 54 -6.36 2.67 32.34
N GLY A 55 -6.30 1.94 31.22
CA GLY A 55 -7.34 1.04 30.74
C GLY A 55 -6.80 -0.24 30.09
N THR A 56 -7.65 -0.88 29.29
CA THR A 56 -7.24 -2.06 28.53
C THR A 56 -6.30 -1.62 27.41
N VAL A 57 -5.09 -2.18 27.38
CA VAL A 57 -4.15 -1.90 26.29
C VAL A 57 -4.53 -2.74 25.07
N VAL A 58 -4.82 -2.05 23.97
CA VAL A 58 -5.18 -2.63 22.68
C VAL A 58 -4.27 -2.07 21.58
N ARG A 59 -4.24 -2.73 20.41
CA ARG A 59 -3.79 -2.03 19.20
C ARG A 59 -4.83 -0.96 18.88
N CYS A 60 -4.39 0.22 18.49
CA CYS A 60 -5.29 1.37 18.28
C CYS A 60 -6.47 1.08 17.34
N ASP A 61 -6.34 0.11 16.43
CA ASP A 61 -7.39 -0.26 15.48
C ASP A 61 -8.13 -1.57 15.85
N ALA A 62 -7.80 -2.21 16.97
CA ALA A 62 -8.32 -3.55 17.32
C ALA A 62 -9.79 -3.55 17.80
N GLU A 63 -10.30 -2.41 18.28
CA GLU A 63 -11.70 -2.28 18.71
C GLU A 63 -12.65 -1.89 17.58
N GLN A 64 -12.11 -1.44 16.44
CA GLN A 64 -12.93 -1.20 15.27
C GLN A 64 -13.30 -2.54 14.65
N ALA A 65 -14.60 -2.85 14.63
CA ALA A 65 -15.09 -3.99 13.86
C ALA A 65 -14.50 -3.89 12.43
N PRO A 66 -13.88 -4.96 11.90
CA PRO A 66 -13.32 -4.91 10.55
C PRO A 66 -14.40 -4.37 9.62
N ALA A 67 -14.05 -3.35 8.83
CA ALA A 67 -14.94 -2.92 7.77
C ALA A 67 -15.30 -4.16 6.93
N PRO A 68 -16.56 -4.31 6.47
CA PRO A 68 -16.90 -5.39 5.56
C PRO A 68 -15.91 -5.40 4.40
N ASN A 69 -15.36 -6.56 4.05
CA ASN A 69 -14.46 -6.65 2.92
C ASN A 69 -15.17 -6.10 1.67
N PRO A 70 -14.63 -5.04 1.03
CA PRO A 70 -15.26 -4.47 -0.14
C PRO A 70 -15.37 -5.57 -1.21
N GLN A 71 -16.53 -5.66 -1.85
CA GLN A 71 -16.70 -6.56 -2.99
C GLN A 71 -15.99 -5.93 -4.19
N ILE A 72 -15.06 -6.67 -4.80
CA ILE A 72 -14.24 -6.15 -5.90
C ILE A 72 -14.62 -6.84 -7.21
N ASP A 73 -15.00 -6.05 -8.21
CA ASP A 73 -15.08 -6.47 -9.59
C ASP A 73 -13.77 -6.14 -10.33
N SER A 74 -13.44 -6.95 -11.33
CA SER A 74 -12.19 -6.86 -12.09
C SER A 74 -12.46 -6.99 -13.58
N THR A 75 -11.89 -6.08 -14.37
CA THR A 75 -11.98 -6.13 -15.84
C THR A 75 -10.61 -6.23 -16.46
N ILE A 76 -10.54 -6.93 -17.60
CA ILE A 76 -9.35 -7.04 -18.44
C ILE A 76 -9.77 -6.75 -19.86
N GLN A 77 -9.12 -5.79 -20.49
CA GLN A 77 -9.41 -5.38 -21.87
C GLN A 77 -8.10 -5.28 -22.65
N ARG A 78 -8.06 -5.90 -23.82
CA ARG A 78 -6.94 -5.79 -24.76
C ARG A 78 -7.37 -4.97 -25.97
N GLN A 79 -6.51 -4.05 -26.39
CA GLN A 79 -6.71 -3.23 -27.57
C GLN A 79 -5.59 -3.51 -28.58
N THR A 80 -5.99 -3.90 -29.78
CA THR A 80 -5.09 -4.09 -30.93
C THR A 80 -5.43 -3.07 -32.01
N GLY A 81 -4.42 -2.39 -32.54
CA GLY A 81 -4.57 -1.33 -33.53
C GLY A 81 -5.29 -0.09 -32.97
N ALA A 82 -5.95 0.65 -33.86
CA ALA A 82 -6.64 1.88 -33.50
C ALA A 82 -7.91 1.60 -32.69
N GLY A 83 -8.13 2.38 -31.64
CA GLY A 83 -9.31 2.25 -30.77
C GLY A 83 -9.09 2.86 -29.40
N ASN A 84 -10.11 2.81 -28.55
CA ASN A 84 -10.03 3.30 -27.18
C ASN A 84 -10.47 2.24 -26.17
N ILE A 85 -9.80 2.24 -25.02
CA ILE A 85 -10.28 1.63 -23.78
C ILE A 85 -10.50 2.77 -22.80
N THR A 86 -11.71 2.86 -22.24
CA THR A 86 -12.05 3.86 -21.23
C THR A 86 -12.34 3.16 -19.92
N ILE A 87 -11.61 3.54 -18.87
CA ILE A 87 -11.91 3.17 -17.49
C ILE A 87 -12.57 4.38 -16.84
N PRO A 88 -13.87 4.33 -16.48
CA PRO A 88 -14.54 5.43 -15.81
C PRO A 88 -13.91 5.74 -14.44
N ALA A 89 -14.13 6.95 -13.94
CA ALA A 89 -13.78 7.32 -12.56
C ALA A 89 -14.38 6.33 -11.54
N GLY A 90 -13.72 6.16 -10.39
CA GLY A 90 -14.13 5.22 -9.34
C GLY A 90 -13.45 3.84 -9.41
N ALA A 91 -12.42 3.67 -10.25
CA ALA A 91 -11.59 2.47 -10.21
C ALA A 91 -10.68 2.49 -8.98
N ARG A 92 -10.42 1.34 -8.34
CA ARG A 92 -9.45 1.20 -7.24
C ARG A 92 -8.03 1.01 -7.74
N SER A 93 -7.87 0.31 -8.86
CA SER A 93 -6.60 0.20 -9.55
C SER A 93 -6.80 0.17 -11.05
N VAL A 94 -5.79 0.64 -11.77
CA VAL A 94 -5.66 0.53 -13.22
C VAL A 94 -4.22 0.12 -13.53
N THR A 95 -4.02 -0.91 -14.34
CA THR A 95 -2.69 -1.28 -14.83
C THR A 95 -2.71 -1.36 -16.34
N LEU A 96 -1.78 -0.65 -16.99
CA LEU A 96 -1.52 -0.70 -18.41
C LEU A 96 -0.25 -1.51 -18.67
N VAL A 97 -0.29 -2.40 -19.66
CA VAL A 97 0.89 -3.06 -20.24
C VAL A 97 0.88 -2.85 -21.74
N VAL A 98 1.94 -2.23 -22.28
CA VAL A 98 2.08 -1.98 -23.72
C VAL A 98 3.02 -3.01 -24.33
N TYR A 99 2.50 -3.87 -25.19
CA TYR A 99 3.29 -4.89 -25.90
C TYR A 99 3.92 -4.34 -27.19
N ALA A 100 3.18 -3.53 -27.94
CA ALA A 100 3.64 -2.95 -29.20
C ALA A 100 3.03 -1.57 -29.48
N GLY A 101 3.69 -0.82 -30.36
CA GLY A 101 3.25 0.50 -30.80
C GLY A 101 3.50 1.61 -29.77
N SER A 102 2.76 2.71 -29.92
CA SER A 102 2.89 3.92 -29.12
C SER A 102 1.51 4.47 -28.74
N PRO A 103 0.70 3.71 -27.97
CA PRO A 103 -0.58 4.20 -27.49
C PRO A 103 -0.38 5.42 -26.58
N THR A 104 -1.46 6.17 -26.37
CA THR A 104 -1.46 7.29 -25.42
C THR A 104 -2.40 7.02 -24.26
N VAL A 105 -2.07 7.54 -23.08
CA VAL A 105 -2.96 7.58 -21.92
C VAL A 105 -3.33 9.03 -21.59
N ALA A 106 -4.61 9.30 -21.36
CA ALA A 106 -5.11 10.57 -20.84
C ALA A 106 -5.89 10.30 -19.55
N ILE A 107 -5.72 11.16 -18.54
CA ILE A 107 -6.35 11.03 -17.21
C ILE A 107 -7.14 12.31 -16.95
N GLY A 108 -8.40 12.20 -16.54
CA GLY A 108 -9.25 13.35 -16.17
C GLY A 108 -9.51 14.34 -17.33
N GLY A 109 -9.37 13.90 -18.58
CA GLY A 109 -9.43 14.77 -19.76
C GLY A 109 -8.17 15.62 -19.97
N GLY A 110 -7.09 15.36 -19.22
CA GLY A 110 -5.79 16.01 -19.39
C GLY A 110 -5.10 15.63 -20.71
N THR A 111 -3.94 16.25 -20.96
CA THR A 111 -3.13 16.01 -22.16
C THR A 111 -2.71 14.54 -22.25
N ALA A 112 -2.93 13.93 -23.42
CA ALA A 112 -2.56 12.56 -23.67
C ALA A 112 -1.03 12.40 -23.72
N VAL A 113 -0.50 11.42 -22.99
CA VAL A 113 0.93 11.10 -22.91
C VAL A 113 1.19 9.81 -23.67
N THR A 114 2.17 9.82 -24.57
CA THR A 114 2.61 8.63 -25.31
C THR A 114 3.35 7.66 -24.40
N VAL A 115 2.98 6.37 -24.49
CA VAL A 115 3.58 5.27 -23.73
C VAL A 115 4.26 4.33 -24.72
N ALA A 116 5.56 4.07 -24.52
CA ALA A 116 6.34 3.22 -25.41
C ALA A 116 6.06 1.73 -25.18
N ALA A 117 6.25 0.91 -26.21
CA ALA A 117 6.25 -0.54 -26.09
C ALA A 117 7.26 -1.03 -25.03
N GLY A 118 6.87 -2.06 -24.27
CA GLY A 118 7.62 -2.57 -23.13
C GLY A 118 7.38 -1.82 -21.81
N THR A 119 6.54 -0.78 -21.80
CA THR A 119 6.20 -0.03 -20.58
C THR A 119 5.01 -0.68 -19.86
N SER A 120 5.09 -0.75 -18.53
CA SER A 120 3.94 -0.98 -17.66
C SER A 120 3.75 0.18 -16.70
N LEU A 121 2.51 0.62 -16.51
CA LEU A 121 2.13 1.68 -15.59
C LEU A 121 1.00 1.18 -14.69
N THR A 122 1.08 1.47 -13.40
CA THR A 122 0.04 1.13 -12.43
C THR A 122 -0.36 2.36 -11.65
N TRP A 123 -1.66 2.54 -11.51
CA TRP A 123 -2.29 3.53 -10.66
C TRP A 123 -3.16 2.79 -9.66
N GLY A 124 -3.12 3.23 -8.41
CA GLY A 124 -3.92 2.65 -7.34
C GLY A 124 -4.11 3.66 -6.22
N VAL A 125 -5.07 3.38 -5.37
CA VAL A 125 -5.26 4.08 -4.11
C VAL A 125 -4.47 3.36 -3.00
N ASP A 126 -3.97 4.12 -2.02
CA ASP A 126 -3.10 3.61 -0.97
C ASP A 126 -3.92 3.19 0.26
N ARG A 127 -3.73 1.92 0.64
CA ARG A 127 -4.31 1.18 1.77
C ARG A 127 -5.52 0.32 1.39
N GLY A 128 -5.43 -0.93 1.83
CA GLY A 128 -6.52 -1.88 1.71
C GLY A 128 -7.70 -1.49 2.60
N GLY A 129 -8.68 -0.79 2.04
CA GLY A 129 -10.07 -1.09 2.40
C GLY A 129 -10.91 -0.01 3.04
N ASP A 130 -10.54 1.28 2.99
CA ASP A 130 -11.53 2.31 3.31
C ASP A 130 -12.62 2.28 2.22
N ALA A 131 -13.86 2.09 2.65
CA ALA A 131 -15.00 2.01 1.75
C ALA A 131 -15.14 3.31 0.95
N GLY A 132 -15.26 3.20 -0.37
CA GLY A 132 -15.40 4.36 -1.26
C GLY A 132 -14.08 5.02 -1.70
N GLU A 133 -12.92 4.53 -1.23
CA GLU A 133 -11.64 5.01 -1.75
C GLU A 133 -11.47 4.59 -3.22
N SER A 134 -11.22 5.56 -4.11
CA SER A 134 -11.11 5.31 -5.54
C SER A 134 -10.33 6.39 -6.28
N LEU A 135 -9.83 6.03 -7.47
CA LEU A 135 -9.26 6.97 -8.43
C LEU A 135 -10.37 7.88 -8.96
N GLN A 136 -10.21 9.18 -8.73
CA GLN A 136 -11.26 10.17 -8.97
C GLN A 136 -11.47 10.50 -10.45
N ASP A 137 -10.47 10.21 -11.29
CA ASP A 137 -10.47 10.54 -12.70
C ASP A 137 -10.70 9.31 -13.59
N ALA A 138 -11.30 9.56 -14.75
CA ALA A 138 -11.38 8.55 -15.82
C ALA A 138 -10.05 8.44 -16.57
N PHE A 139 -9.73 7.23 -17.01
CA PHE A 139 -8.56 6.91 -17.84
C PHE A 139 -9.03 6.59 -19.25
N VAL A 140 -8.40 7.20 -20.24
CA VAL A 140 -8.62 6.91 -21.67
C VAL A 140 -7.31 6.47 -22.30
N PHE A 141 -7.26 5.20 -22.69
CA PHE A 141 -6.15 4.62 -23.42
C PHE A 141 -6.50 4.58 -24.90
N THR A 142 -5.69 5.23 -25.74
CA THR A 142 -5.93 5.33 -27.17
C THR A 142 -4.85 4.61 -27.94
N GLY A 143 -5.24 3.56 -28.65
CA GLY A 143 -4.38 2.85 -29.59
C GLY A 143 -4.32 3.56 -30.94
N VAL A 144 -3.17 3.44 -31.59
CA VAL A 144 -2.95 3.77 -33.00
C VAL A 144 -2.70 2.50 -33.80
N ALA A 145 -2.64 2.59 -35.14
CA ALA A 145 -2.25 1.45 -35.98
C ALA A 145 -0.93 0.83 -35.49
N GLY A 146 -0.89 -0.50 -35.36
CA GLY A 146 0.26 -1.23 -34.82
C GLY A 146 0.37 -1.23 -33.29
N SER A 147 -0.57 -0.63 -32.56
CA SER A 147 -0.62 -0.76 -31.10
C SER A 147 -1.10 -2.13 -30.66
N ASP A 148 -0.57 -2.61 -29.54
CA ASP A 148 -1.06 -3.78 -28.83
C ASP A 148 -0.81 -3.57 -27.34
N PHE A 149 -1.88 -3.43 -26.57
CA PHE A 149 -1.80 -3.19 -25.14
C PHE A 149 -2.97 -3.79 -24.39
N LEU A 150 -2.76 -4.03 -23.10
CA LEU A 150 -3.74 -4.58 -22.19
C LEU A 150 -3.93 -3.63 -21.01
N VAL A 151 -5.17 -3.44 -20.60
CA VAL A 151 -5.57 -2.66 -19.44
C VAL A 151 -6.32 -3.59 -18.50
N THR A 152 -5.89 -3.65 -17.25
CA THR A 152 -6.67 -4.24 -16.15
C THR A 152 -7.16 -3.14 -15.23
N SER A 153 -8.35 -3.32 -14.66
CA SER A 153 -8.83 -2.43 -13.61
C SER A 153 -9.63 -3.18 -12.57
N THR A 154 -9.64 -2.65 -11.34
CA THR A 154 -10.50 -3.14 -10.25
C THR A 154 -11.42 -2.02 -9.78
N ARG A 155 -12.58 -2.39 -9.24
CA ARG A 155 -13.57 -1.45 -8.69
C ARG A 155 -14.36 -2.10 -7.57
N GLU A 156 -14.79 -1.31 -6.59
CA GLU A 156 -15.75 -1.73 -5.57
C GLU A 156 -17.19 -1.71 -6.11
N ILE A 157 -17.98 -2.76 -5.83
CA ILE A 157 -19.38 -2.91 -6.26
C ILE A 157 -20.40 -2.73 -5.14
#